data_AF-A0A4S2KWJ5-F1
#
_entry.id   AF-A0A4S2KWJ5-F1
#
_cell.length_a   1.000
_cell.length_b   1.000
_cell.length_c   1.000
_cell.angle_alpha   90.00
_cell.angle_beta   90.00
_cell.angle_gamma   90.00
#
_symmetry.space_group_name_H-M   'P 1'
#
loop_
_entity.id
_entity.type
_entity.pdbx_description
1 polymer ?
#
loop_
_entity_poly.entity_id
_entity_poly.type
_entity_poly.pdbx_seq_one_letter_code
_entity_poly.pdbx_strand_id
1 'polypeptide(L)'
;MSKIYSCAIALLQRNINMYSFRLAAEALLEEAKLGARRAEIMGPSGWVKPKETVNKRFLHSTLRNAVISNKHRSVKQEKVKVPSRKADTVKKS
;
A
#
# COMPACT_ATOMS: atom_id res chain seq x y z
N MET A 1 35.18 31.30 -1.58
CA MET A 1 34.78 29.98 -0.99
C MET A 1 33.62 29.31 -1.74
N SER A 2 32.58 30.01 -2.21
CA SER A 2 31.38 29.40 -2.83
C SER A 2 31.58 28.57 -4.12
N LYS A 3 32.51 28.96 -5.01
CA LYS A 3 32.71 28.30 -6.32
C LYS A 3 33.27 26.87 -6.22
N ILE A 4 34.12 26.61 -5.21
CA ILE A 4 34.71 25.29 -5.00
C ILE A 4 33.63 24.29 -4.52
N TYR A 5 32.78 24.72 -3.59
CA TYR A 5 31.65 23.90 -3.12
C TYR A 5 30.63 23.62 -4.24
N SER A 6 30.34 24.59 -5.10
CA SER A 6 29.46 24.39 -6.25
C SER A 6 30.00 23.35 -7.25
N CYS A 7 31.32 23.38 -7.52
CA CYS A 7 31.98 22.39 -8.37
C CYS A 7 31.95 20.98 -7.75
N ALA A 8 32.23 20.87 -6.45
CA ALA A 8 32.19 19.60 -5.74
C ALA A 8 30.79 18.96 -5.74
N ILE A 9 29.74 19.77 -5.51
CA ILE A 9 28.35 19.30 -5.57
C ILE A 9 28.00 18.82 -6.98
N ALA A 10 28.39 19.55 -8.03
CA ALA A 10 28.12 19.16 -9.42
C ALA A 10 28.81 17.84 -9.81
N LEU A 11 30.03 17.60 -9.33
CA LEU A 11 30.75 16.34 -9.56
C LEU A 11 30.13 15.16 -8.81
N LEU A 12 29.69 15.37 -7.57
CA LEU A 12 28.95 14.36 -6.81
C LEU A 12 27.62 14.01 -7.48
N GLN A 13 26.86 15.03 -7.92
CA GLN A 13 25.60 14.82 -8.64
C GLN A 13 25.80 14.06 -9.96
N ARG A 14 26.88 14.36 -10.70
CA ARG A 14 27.25 13.62 -11.92
C ARG A 14 27.63 12.17 -11.64
N ASN A 15 28.41 11.91 -10.59
CA ASN A 15 28.77 10.55 -10.19
C ASN A 15 27.57 9.73 -9.73
N ILE A 16 26.65 10.34 -8.96
CA ILE A 16 25.41 9.69 -8.54
C ILE A 16 24.53 9.36 -9.74
N ASN A 17 24.35 10.30 -10.67
CA ASN A 17 23.58 10.07 -11.90
C ASN A 17 24.20 9.00 -12.81
N MET A 18 25.53 8.96 -12.91
CA MET A 18 26.22 7.92 -13.67
C MET A 18 26.03 6.53 -13.03
N TYR A 19 26.12 6.45 -11.70
CA TYR A 19 25.93 5.20 -10.97
C TYR A 19 24.49 4.69 -11.08
N SER A 20 23.50 5.56 -10.90
CA SER A 20 22.09 5.20 -11.04
C SER A 20 21.73 4.76 -12.46
N PHE A 21 22.27 5.41 -13.48
CA PHE A 21 22.04 5.03 -14.87
C PHE A 21 22.60 3.64 -15.20
N ARG A 22 23.80 3.31 -14.70
CA ARG A 22 24.40 1.98 -14.88
C ARG A 22 23.57 0.88 -14.21
N LEU A 23 23.14 1.12 -12.97
CA LEU A 23 22.27 0.18 -12.24
C LEU A 23 20.91 0.00 -12.92
N ALA A 24 20.31 1.10 -13.40
CA ALA A 24 19.03 1.03 -14.11
C ALA A 24 19.15 0.24 -15.43
N ALA A 25 20.23 0.46 -16.19
CA ALA A 25 20.50 -0.27 -17.42
C ALA A 25 20.69 -1.78 -17.16
N GLU A 26 21.46 -2.13 -16.12
CA GLU A 26 21.66 -3.52 -15.71
C GLU A 26 20.34 -4.19 -15.31
N ALA A 27 19.52 -3.52 -14.50
CA ALA A 27 18.21 -4.02 -14.09
C ALA A 27 17.26 -4.25 -15.28
N LEU A 28 17.27 -3.35 -16.27
CA LEU A 28 16.47 -3.51 -17.49
C LEU A 28 16.94 -4.71 -18.34
N LEU A 29 18.25 -4.92 -18.45
CA LEU A 29 18.81 -6.05 -19.19
C LEU A 29 18.48 -7.38 -18.52
N GLU A 30 18.56 -7.46 -17.18
CA GLU A 30 18.19 -8.67 -16.45
C GLU A 30 16.68 -8.98 -16.54
N GLU A 31 15.80 -7.98 -16.46
CA GLU A 31 14.36 -8.21 -16.66
C GLU A 31 14.05 -8.65 -18.09
N ALA A 32 14.74 -8.10 -19.11
CA ALA A 32 14.58 -8.54 -20.49
C ALA A 32 14.99 -10.01 -20.70
N LYS A 33 16.10 -10.44 -20.09
CA LYS A 33 16.53 -11.86 -20.11
C LYS A 33 15.48 -12.77 -19.44
N LEU A 34 14.92 -12.33 -18.32
CA LEU A 34 13.85 -13.06 -17.63
C LEU A 34 12.58 -13.15 -18.50
N GLY A 35 12.17 -12.05 -19.12
CA GLY A 35 11.03 -12.00 -20.04
C GLY A 35 11.21 -12.94 -21.23
N ALA A 36 12.41 -12.99 -21.82
CA ALA A 36 12.73 -13.90 -22.92
C ALA A 36 12.60 -15.37 -22.50
N ARG A 37 13.16 -15.75 -21.34
CA ARG A 37 13.02 -17.12 -20.79
C ARG A 37 11.55 -17.51 -20.55
N ARG A 38 10.74 -16.60 -19.99
CA ARG A 38 9.31 -16.86 -19.80
C ARG A 38 8.59 -17.05 -21.14
N ALA A 39 8.93 -16.23 -22.14
CA ALA A 39 8.32 -16.31 -23.47
C ALA A 39 8.71 -17.59 -24.23
N GLU A 40 9.91 -18.13 -23.99
CA GLU A 40 10.32 -19.43 -24.52
C GLU A 40 9.43 -20.57 -24.00
N ILE A 41 9.04 -20.51 -22.72
CA ILE A 41 8.20 -21.53 -22.07
C ILE A 41 6.71 -21.35 -22.39
N MET A 42 6.21 -20.11 -22.34
CA MET A 42 4.77 -19.80 -22.41
C MET A 42 4.32 -19.23 -23.77
N GLY A 43 5.26 -18.96 -24.67
CA GLY A 43 5.02 -18.22 -25.91
C GLY A 43 4.93 -16.70 -25.69
N PRO A 44 4.35 -15.94 -26.64
CA PRO A 44 4.30 -14.47 -26.59
C PRO A 44 3.69 -13.88 -25.30
N SER A 45 2.83 -14.65 -24.62
CA SER A 45 2.22 -14.26 -23.34
C SER A 45 3.22 -14.15 -22.19
N GLY A 46 4.32 -14.91 -22.23
CA GLY A 46 5.38 -14.90 -21.22
C GLY A 46 6.19 -13.60 -21.16
N TRP A 47 6.09 -12.75 -22.19
CA TRP A 47 6.71 -11.43 -22.21
C TRP A 47 6.03 -10.44 -21.24
N VAL A 48 4.73 -10.61 -21.00
CA VAL A 48 3.96 -9.72 -20.13
C VAL A 48 4.12 -10.18 -18.68
N LYS A 49 4.67 -9.31 -17.82
CA LYS A 49 4.76 -9.57 -16.38
C LYS A 49 3.34 -9.81 -15.82
N PRO A 50 3.09 -10.94 -15.13
CA PRO A 50 1.81 -11.16 -14.48
C PRO A 50 1.52 -10.03 -13.50
N LYS A 51 0.35 -9.41 -13.62
CA LYS A 51 -0.10 -8.42 -12.64
C LYS A 51 -0.29 -9.13 -11.32
N GLU A 52 0.20 -8.56 -10.23
CA GLU A 52 -0.08 -9.05 -8.88
C GLU A 52 -1.60 -8.98 -8.65
N THR A 53 -2.27 -10.12 -8.77
CA THR A 53 -3.71 -10.20 -8.54
C THR A 53 -3.94 -10.44 -7.06
N VAL A 54 -4.61 -9.51 -6.40
CA VAL A 54 -5.12 -9.75 -5.05
C VAL A 54 -6.26 -10.77 -5.13
N ASN A 55 -6.29 -11.75 -4.23
CA ASN A 55 -7.40 -12.70 -4.15
C ASN A 55 -8.71 -11.94 -3.85
N LYS A 56 -9.51 -11.73 -4.90
CA LYS A 56 -10.73 -10.92 -4.81
C LYS A 56 -11.73 -11.53 -3.84
N ARG A 57 -11.86 -12.86 -3.82
CA ARG A 57 -12.79 -13.55 -2.90
C ARG A 57 -12.43 -13.30 -1.44
N PHE A 58 -11.15 -13.39 -1.11
CA PHE A 58 -10.64 -13.06 0.22
C PHE A 58 -10.88 -11.58 0.57
N LEU A 59 -10.50 -10.66 -0.32
CA LEU A 59 -10.68 -9.22 -0.09
C LEU A 59 -12.15 -8.86 0.16
N HIS A 60 -13.06 -9.38 -0.68
CA HIS A 60 -14.50 -9.13 -0.54
C HIS A 60 -15.08 -9.75 0.74
N SER A 61 -14.59 -10.91 1.21
CA SER A 61 -15.07 -11.48 2.47
C SER A 61 -14.56 -10.69 3.67
N THR A 62 -13.27 -10.32 3.67
CA THR A 62 -12.65 -9.51 4.74
C THR A 62 -13.35 -8.17 4.88
N LEU A 63 -13.59 -7.46 3.78
CA LEU A 63 -14.27 -6.16 3.82
C LEU A 63 -15.70 -6.27 4.34
N ARG A 64 -16.49 -7.25 3.88
CA ARG A 64 -17.85 -7.48 4.39
C ARG A 64 -17.84 -7.78 5.89
N ASN A 65 -16.96 -8.66 6.34
CA ASN A 65 -16.85 -9.05 7.75
C ASN A 65 -16.40 -7.88 8.64
N ALA A 66 -15.48 -7.04 8.16
CA ALA A 66 -15.04 -5.86 8.88
C ALA A 66 -16.18 -4.85 9.07
N VAL A 67 -16.98 -4.59 8.03
CA VAL A 67 -18.15 -3.69 8.11
C VAL A 67 -19.19 -4.24 9.09
N ILE A 68 -19.51 -5.54 9.01
CA ILE A 68 -20.47 -6.19 9.90
C ILE A 68 -19.97 -6.14 11.36
N SER A 69 -18.71 -6.51 11.60
CA SER A 69 -18.10 -6.49 12.94
C SER A 69 -18.11 -5.08 13.55
N ASN A 70 -17.76 -4.06 12.76
CA ASN A 70 -17.78 -2.67 13.20
C ASN A 70 -19.20 -2.20 13.56
N LYS A 71 -20.21 -2.58 12.77
CA LYS A 71 -21.62 -2.29 13.06
C LYS A 71 -22.10 -2.99 14.34
N HIS A 72 -21.72 -4.25 14.57
CA HIS A 72 -22.07 -4.93 15.82
C HIS A 72 -21.34 -4.33 17.03
N ARG A 73 -20.09 -3.87 16.86
CA ARG A 73 -19.33 -3.20 17.92
C ARG A 73 -19.96 -1.86 18.31
N SER A 74 -20.42 -1.05 17.35
CA SER A 74 -21.09 0.22 17.64
C SER A 74 -22.41 0.01 18.39
N VAL A 75 -23.25 -0.93 17.94
CA VAL A 75 -24.52 -1.27 18.60
C VAL A 75 -24.31 -1.83 20.00
N LYS A 76 -23.26 -2.65 20.21
CA LYS A 76 -22.92 -3.18 21.54
C LYS A 76 -22.44 -2.08 22.49
N GLN A 77 -21.70 -1.07 21.99
CA GLN A 77 -21.28 0.08 22.79
C GLN A 77 -22.44 1.02 23.13
N GLU A 78 -23.44 1.16 22.25
CA GLU A 78 -24.63 1.96 22.49
C GLU A 78 -25.55 1.32 23.54
N LYS A 79 -25.72 -0.01 23.50
CA LYS A 79 -26.50 -0.75 24.51
C LYS A 79 -25.87 -0.80 25.90
N VAL A 80 -24.57 -0.54 26.04
CA VAL A 80 -23.88 -0.49 27.34
C VAL A 80 -24.02 0.89 28.01
N LYS A 81 -24.49 1.93 27.30
CA LYS A 81 -24.47 3.31 27.84
C LYS A 81 -25.74 3.83 28.53
N VAL A 82 -26.90 3.16 28.53
CA VAL A 82 -28.13 3.67 29.20
C VAL A 82 -29.03 2.47 29.61
N PRO A 83 -29.70 2.39 30.80
CA PRO A 83 -30.22 3.48 31.65
C PRO A 83 -30.07 3.36 33.20
N SER A 84 -29.92 4.50 33.90
CA SER A 84 -30.88 4.89 34.96
C SER A 84 -30.78 6.41 35.27
N ARG A 85 -31.78 7.17 34.83
CA ARG A 85 -32.16 8.44 35.45
C ARG A 85 -33.62 8.27 35.86
N LYS A 86 -33.88 7.92 37.11
CA LYS A 86 -35.22 8.09 37.69
C LYS A 86 -35.33 9.55 38.13
N ALA A 87 -36.24 10.25 37.47
CA ALA A 87 -36.74 11.54 37.90
C ALA A 87 -37.89 11.26 38.88
N ASP A 88 -37.76 11.70 40.13
CA ASP A 88 -38.88 11.79 41.06
C ASP A 88 -39.20 13.29 41.23
N THR A 89 -40.21 13.74 40.50
CA THR A 89 -40.87 15.03 40.70
C THR A 89 -41.97 14.88 41.74
N VAL A 90 -41.81 15.58 42.87
CA VAL A 90 -42.82 16.33 43.65
C VAL A 90 -44.22 15.71 43.81
N LYS A 91 -44.60 15.37 45.06
CA LYS A 91 -45.97 15.53 45.54
C LYS A 91 -46.01 16.44 46.77
N LYS A 92 -46.79 17.50 46.59
CA LYS A 92 -47.26 18.52 47.52
C LYS A 92 -48.29 17.92 48.48
N SER A 93 -48.14 18.20 49.77
CA SER A 93 -49.17 18.53 50.78
C SER A 93 -48.46 18.87 52.09
#